data_AF-A0AAR2J1G2-F1
#
_entry.id   AF-A0AAR2J1G2-F1
#
_cell.length_a   1.000
_cell.length_b   1.000
_cell.length_c   1.000
_cell.angle_alpha   90.00
_cell.angle_beta   90.00
_cell.angle_gamma   90.00
#
_symmetry.space_group_name_H-M   'P 1'
#
loop_
_entity.id
_entity.type
_entity.pdbx_description
1 polymer ?
#
loop_
_entity_poly.entity_id
_entity_poly.type
_entity_poly.pdbx_seq_one_letter_code
_entity_poly.pdbx_strand_id
1 'polypeptide(L)'
;VPITTTVQTSESITMLRDDELAELQCTVAVERVSASAGHVVKRQVMRSATVMLGRDEFEELVLRVQDRARGHAESFMLRNFQLFTRFAKDGKCTIKVDPEGTQVLVSDCPTDRLCTFLRTLKIKHEASRDRKPVSDRARLRAALPRSFNTISPLQQKDVEKANELRSKVNAPLQLKGLTERSVKALHPNKKPVLSLPTARKLSREQTAVLNAVLSGKNVFFTGSAGTGKSFLLKRIIGSLPPKSTYATASTGVAACHIGGTTLHSFAGIGSGSAPLEQCLELAQRPGVRQHWTSCKHLIIDEISMVEAQFFDKLEAIARSIRRSTEPFGGIQLIVCGDFLQLPPVTKGKEKPSFCFQARTWRKCVHVNMELTEVRRQTDRTFISLLQAVRVGRVTEEVTSQLLKSANNCIERDGILATRLCTHKDDVELTNENKLKQLPVFEAVDSDPMLVKTIDAQSPVGAILQLKVGAQVMLTKNLDVQRGLVNGARGVVVDFLPGNQGLPRVRFLCGAVEVMKRERWVFKAGGGLYLSRQQLPLKLAWAISIHKSQGMTLDCVEISLARVFESGQAYVALSRARSLEGLRVMDFDPRVVQADLDVLLFYKKLRKERLLMQSSIDDFVGKSNKENEAW
;
A
#
# COMPACT_ATOMS: atom_id res chain seq x y z
N VAL A 1 -0.18 6.58 -40.18
CA VAL A 1 -0.93 5.32 -40.38
C VAL A 1 -0.39 4.30 -39.40
N PRO A 2 -1.04 4.06 -38.24
CA PRO A 2 -0.55 3.07 -37.30
C PRO A 2 -1.19 1.70 -37.60
N ILE A 3 -0.30 0.71 -37.62
CA ILE A 3 -0.51 -0.69 -37.90
C ILE A 3 -1.16 -1.36 -36.68
N THR A 4 -2.34 -1.95 -36.87
CA THR A 4 -3.01 -2.84 -35.91
C THR A 4 -2.41 -4.24 -36.00
N THR A 5 -1.74 -4.68 -34.93
CA THR A 5 -1.37 -6.08 -34.72
C THR A 5 -2.46 -6.77 -33.90
N THR A 6 -3.23 -7.62 -34.58
CA THR A 6 -4.11 -8.65 -34.01
C THR A 6 -3.28 -9.75 -33.35
N VAL A 7 -3.57 -10.08 -32.09
CA VAL A 7 -3.10 -11.31 -31.45
C VAL A 7 -4.30 -12.24 -31.31
N GLN A 8 -4.32 -13.27 -32.16
CA GLN A 8 -5.12 -14.47 -32.00
C GLN A 8 -4.58 -15.28 -30.82
N THR A 9 -5.46 -15.71 -29.92
CA THR A 9 -5.20 -16.86 -29.04
C THR A 9 -6.36 -17.83 -29.18
N SER A 10 -6.10 -18.87 -29.97
CA SER A 10 -6.86 -20.11 -30.07
C SER A 10 -6.63 -20.96 -28.82
N GLU A 11 -7.68 -21.28 -28.06
CA GLU A 11 -7.68 -22.40 -27.13
C GLU A 11 -8.82 -23.35 -27.52
N SER A 12 -8.42 -24.60 -27.73
CA SER A 12 -9.17 -25.72 -28.29
C SER A 12 -10.37 -26.11 -27.42
N ILE A 13 -11.58 -26.04 -27.98
CA ILE A 13 -12.82 -26.50 -27.34
C ILE A 13 -13.05 -27.95 -27.76
N THR A 14 -12.93 -28.88 -26.81
CA THR A 14 -13.31 -30.28 -26.95
C THR A 14 -14.84 -30.37 -27.08
N MET A 15 -15.33 -31.00 -28.16
CA MET A 15 -16.75 -31.16 -28.45
C MET A 15 -17.45 -32.02 -27.38
N LEU A 16 -18.22 -31.38 -26.50
CA LEU A 16 -19.26 -32.00 -25.69
C LEU A 16 -20.61 -31.65 -26.31
N ARG A 17 -21.51 -32.64 -26.41
CA ARG A 17 -22.79 -32.59 -27.14
C ARG A 17 -23.61 -31.35 -26.75
N ASP A 18 -24.09 -30.62 -27.77
CA ASP A 18 -24.67 -29.26 -27.65
C ASP A 18 -25.93 -29.13 -26.77
N ASP A 19 -26.63 -30.23 -26.46
CA ASP A 19 -27.85 -30.22 -25.62
C ASP A 19 -27.58 -30.24 -24.10
N GLU A 20 -26.36 -30.55 -23.64
CA GLU A 20 -26.05 -30.65 -22.19
C GLU A 20 -25.58 -29.33 -21.54
N LEU A 21 -25.48 -28.24 -22.31
CA LEU A 21 -24.85 -26.98 -21.86
C LEU A 21 -25.82 -26.00 -21.17
N ALA A 22 -27.13 -26.20 -21.30
CA ALA A 22 -28.16 -25.28 -20.76
C ALA A 22 -28.80 -25.76 -19.44
N GLU A 23 -28.50 -27.00 -19.02
CA GLU A 23 -29.07 -27.61 -17.82
C GLU A 23 -28.01 -27.80 -16.73
N LEU A 24 -28.30 -27.32 -15.52
CA LEU A 24 -27.47 -27.52 -14.33
C LEU A 24 -28.17 -28.44 -13.35
N GLN A 25 -27.57 -29.61 -13.11
CA GLN A 25 -27.94 -30.47 -11.99
C GLN A 25 -27.25 -29.97 -10.72
N CYS A 26 -28.02 -29.62 -9.69
CA CYS A 26 -27.49 -29.01 -8.47
C CYS A 26 -28.47 -29.10 -7.29
N THR A 27 -27.96 -28.79 -6.10
CA THR A 27 -28.79 -28.54 -4.92
C THR A 27 -29.21 -27.08 -4.91
N VAL A 28 -30.52 -26.82 -4.91
CA VAL A 28 -31.10 -25.47 -4.95
C VAL A 28 -31.88 -25.18 -3.67
N ALA A 29 -31.61 -24.04 -3.04
CA ALA A 29 -32.45 -23.50 -1.98
C ALA A 29 -33.11 -22.21 -2.45
N VAL A 30 -34.44 -22.19 -2.44
CA VAL A 30 -35.25 -21.00 -2.75
C VAL A 30 -35.71 -20.37 -1.45
N GLU A 31 -35.30 -19.12 -1.22
CA GLU A 31 -35.64 -18.33 -0.04
C GLU A 31 -36.49 -17.11 -0.45
N ARG A 32 -37.67 -16.95 0.12
CA ARG A 32 -38.47 -15.71 -0.02
C ARG A 32 -38.17 -14.79 1.15
N VAL A 33 -37.72 -13.57 0.85
CA VAL A 33 -37.30 -12.58 1.84
C VAL A 33 -38.33 -11.44 1.90
N SER A 34 -38.77 -11.07 3.11
CA SER A 34 -39.71 -9.96 3.29
C SER A 34 -39.03 -8.61 3.01
N ALA A 35 -39.71 -7.74 2.26
CA ALA A 35 -39.18 -6.46 1.77
C ALA A 35 -38.83 -5.45 2.89
N SER A 36 -39.37 -5.60 4.10
CA SER A 36 -39.24 -4.61 5.18
C SER A 36 -38.14 -4.89 6.22
N ALA A 37 -37.59 -6.13 6.30
CA ALA A 37 -36.65 -6.48 7.38
C ALA A 37 -35.57 -7.50 7.01
N GLY A 38 -35.49 -7.98 5.76
CA GLY A 38 -34.41 -8.89 5.33
C GLY A 38 -34.46 -10.30 5.95
N HIS A 39 -35.50 -10.64 6.71
CA HIS A 39 -35.70 -11.98 7.26
C HIS A 39 -36.30 -12.94 6.21
N VAL A 40 -35.84 -14.18 6.22
CA VAL A 40 -36.32 -15.26 5.36
C VAL A 40 -37.68 -15.74 5.86
N VAL A 41 -38.73 -15.56 5.05
CA VAL A 41 -40.11 -15.91 5.40
C VAL A 41 -40.40 -17.37 5.07
N LYS A 42 -39.82 -17.89 4.00
CA LYS A 42 -40.00 -19.28 3.57
C LYS A 42 -38.74 -19.77 2.87
N ARG A 43 -38.21 -20.92 3.30
CA ARG A 43 -37.06 -21.59 2.68
C ARG A 43 -37.46 -22.98 2.21
N GLN A 44 -37.26 -23.26 0.94
CA GLN A 44 -37.45 -24.58 0.33
C GLN A 44 -36.12 -25.08 -0.22
N VAL A 45 -35.71 -26.28 0.20
CA VAL A 45 -34.45 -26.90 -0.23
C VAL A 45 -34.75 -28.12 -1.09
N MET A 46 -34.24 -28.12 -2.31
CA MET A 46 -34.32 -29.21 -3.28
C MET A 46 -32.93 -29.82 -3.42
N ARG A 47 -32.74 -31.07 -2.97
CA ARG A 47 -31.44 -31.75 -2.96
C ARG A 47 -31.01 -32.27 -4.34
N SER A 48 -31.95 -32.46 -5.27
CA SER A 48 -31.68 -32.90 -6.64
C SER A 48 -32.59 -32.13 -7.60
N ALA A 49 -32.17 -30.91 -7.93
CA ALA A 49 -32.90 -30.04 -8.84
C ALA A 49 -32.16 -29.84 -10.16
N THR A 50 -32.93 -29.76 -11.25
CA THR A 50 -32.43 -29.32 -12.56
C THR A 50 -32.80 -27.86 -12.74
N VAL A 51 -31.79 -27.01 -12.95
CA VAL A 51 -31.96 -25.59 -13.25
C VAL A 51 -31.75 -25.38 -14.74
N MET A 52 -32.76 -24.86 -15.41
CA MET A 52 -32.77 -24.58 -16.84
C MET A 52 -32.97 -23.09 -17.10
N LEU A 53 -32.26 -22.57 -18.10
CA LEU A 53 -32.46 -21.21 -18.59
C LEU A 53 -33.25 -21.25 -19.89
N GLY A 54 -34.44 -20.65 -19.89
CA GLY A 54 -35.36 -20.63 -21.02
C GLY A 54 -35.81 -19.23 -21.41
N ARG A 55 -36.52 -19.15 -22.53
CA ARG A 55 -37.36 -18.01 -22.89
C ARG A 55 -38.83 -18.40 -22.80
N ASP A 56 -39.64 -17.50 -22.26
CA ASP A 56 -41.10 -17.61 -22.31
C ASP A 56 -41.62 -17.23 -23.71
N GLU A 57 -42.92 -17.40 -23.94
CA GLU A 57 -43.63 -17.06 -25.19
C GLU A 57 -43.48 -15.59 -25.62
N PHE A 58 -43.09 -14.71 -24.69
CA PHE A 58 -42.78 -13.30 -24.91
C PHE A 58 -41.28 -13.00 -25.11
N GLU A 59 -40.46 -14.02 -25.36
CA GLU A 59 -38.99 -13.99 -25.44
C GLU A 59 -38.26 -13.49 -24.18
N GLU A 60 -38.93 -13.45 -23.02
CA GLU A 60 -38.33 -13.02 -21.75
C GLU A 60 -37.52 -14.14 -21.11
N LEU A 61 -36.39 -13.79 -20.46
CA LEU A 61 -35.52 -14.74 -19.77
C LEU A 61 -36.20 -15.31 -18.51
N VAL A 62 -36.37 -16.63 -18.47
CA VAL A 62 -36.95 -17.37 -17.35
C VAL A 62 -35.96 -18.41 -16.83
N LEU A 63 -35.78 -18.45 -15.51
CA LEU A 63 -35.04 -19.48 -14.81
C LEU A 63 -36.03 -20.51 -14.27
N ARG A 64 -36.00 -21.74 -14.78
CA ARG A 64 -36.88 -22.82 -14.33
C ARG A 64 -36.09 -23.78 -13.44
N VAL A 65 -36.59 -24.03 -12.23
CA VAL A 65 -36.03 -24.98 -11.27
C VAL A 65 -37.02 -26.12 -11.11
N GLN A 66 -36.61 -27.33 -11.48
CA GLN A 66 -37.45 -28.53 -11.40
C GLN A 66 -36.89 -29.52 -10.37
N ASP A 67 -37.71 -29.92 -9.41
CA ASP A 67 -37.37 -30.96 -8.43
C ASP A 67 -37.60 -32.35 -9.04
N ARG A 68 -36.53 -33.16 -9.11
CA ARG A 68 -36.58 -34.50 -9.71
C ARG A 68 -37.40 -35.49 -8.87
N ALA A 69 -37.56 -35.24 -7.56
CA ALA A 69 -38.27 -36.14 -6.66
C ALA A 69 -39.79 -35.88 -6.56
N ARG A 70 -40.23 -34.64 -6.81
CA ARG A 70 -41.64 -34.22 -6.63
C ARG A 70 -42.35 -33.82 -7.92
N GLY A 71 -41.64 -33.76 -9.05
CA GLY A 71 -42.19 -33.37 -10.36
C GLY A 71 -42.64 -31.90 -10.45
N HIS A 72 -42.48 -31.11 -9.38
CA HIS A 72 -42.88 -29.72 -9.31
C HIS A 72 -41.79 -28.82 -9.93
N ALA A 73 -42.19 -27.93 -10.85
CA ALA A 73 -41.30 -26.95 -11.46
C ALA A 73 -41.72 -25.54 -11.05
N GLU A 74 -40.76 -24.76 -10.54
CA GLU A 74 -40.92 -23.33 -10.28
C GLU A 74 -40.18 -22.52 -11.34
N SER A 75 -40.83 -21.50 -11.89
CA SER A 75 -40.27 -20.62 -12.91
C SER A 75 -40.14 -19.20 -12.37
N PHE A 76 -38.95 -18.62 -12.47
CA PHE A 76 -38.63 -17.27 -12.01
C PHE A 76 -38.31 -16.36 -13.20
N MET A 77 -39.02 -15.24 -13.33
CA MET A 77 -38.78 -14.26 -14.39
C MET A 77 -37.56 -13.37 -14.06
N LEU A 78 -36.53 -13.38 -14.90
CA LEU A 78 -35.27 -12.68 -14.67
C LEU A 78 -35.29 -11.25 -15.25
N ARG A 79 -36.19 -10.39 -14.77
CA ARG A 79 -36.28 -8.98 -15.23
C ARG A 79 -35.23 -8.07 -14.59
N ASN A 80 -35.17 -8.02 -13.26
CA ASN A 80 -34.17 -7.29 -12.49
C ASN A 80 -33.57 -8.22 -11.44
N PHE A 81 -32.48 -8.90 -11.77
CA PHE A 81 -31.82 -9.82 -10.86
C PHE A 81 -30.40 -9.35 -10.52
N GLN A 82 -29.96 -9.68 -9.30
CA GLN A 82 -28.59 -9.51 -8.84
C GLN A 82 -27.91 -10.87 -8.74
N LEU A 83 -26.77 -11.02 -9.40
CA LEU A 83 -25.94 -12.22 -9.33
C LEU A 83 -24.83 -12.04 -8.29
N PHE A 84 -24.75 -12.95 -7.34
CA PHE A 84 -23.64 -13.05 -6.39
C PHE A 84 -22.77 -14.25 -6.75
N THR A 85 -21.68 -13.98 -7.48
CA THR A 85 -20.78 -15.02 -8.01
C THR A 85 -19.49 -15.17 -7.19
N ARG A 86 -19.44 -14.66 -5.95
CA ARG A 86 -18.22 -14.64 -5.11
C ARG A 86 -17.65 -16.04 -4.87
N PHE A 87 -18.52 -17.05 -4.78
CA PHE A 87 -18.17 -18.45 -4.55
C PHE A 87 -18.40 -19.33 -5.78
N ALA A 88 -18.52 -18.75 -6.98
CA ALA A 88 -18.77 -19.51 -8.21
C ALA A 88 -17.62 -20.48 -8.54
N LYS A 89 -16.39 -20.17 -8.07
CA LYS A 89 -15.22 -21.05 -8.15
C LYS A 89 -15.27 -22.25 -7.20
N ASP A 90 -16.16 -22.21 -6.22
CA ASP A 90 -16.41 -23.29 -5.25
C ASP A 90 -17.75 -24.01 -5.56
N GLY A 91 -18.31 -23.80 -6.75
CA GLY A 91 -19.57 -24.43 -7.20
C GLY A 91 -20.83 -23.83 -6.57
N LYS A 92 -20.77 -22.61 -6.01
CA LYS A 92 -21.89 -21.95 -5.33
C LYS A 92 -22.23 -20.58 -5.94
N CYS A 93 -23.51 -20.29 -6.12
CA CYS A 93 -24.00 -19.01 -6.63
C CYS A 93 -25.31 -18.62 -5.97
N THR A 94 -25.56 -17.32 -5.80
CA THR A 94 -26.86 -16.81 -5.37
C THR A 94 -27.42 -15.87 -6.43
N ILE A 95 -28.65 -16.12 -6.85
CA ILE A 95 -29.40 -15.30 -7.80
C ILE A 95 -30.55 -14.66 -7.03
N LYS A 96 -30.52 -13.34 -6.84
CA LYS A 96 -31.61 -12.60 -6.21
C LYS A 96 -32.47 -11.96 -7.28
N VAL A 97 -33.77 -12.23 -7.27
CA VAL A 97 -34.73 -11.69 -8.24
C VAL A 97 -35.58 -10.62 -7.54
N ASP A 98 -35.44 -9.37 -7.98
CA ASP A 98 -36.25 -8.23 -7.55
C ASP A 98 -37.30 -7.96 -8.67
N PRO A 99 -38.61 -7.77 -8.38
CA PRO A 99 -39.21 -7.27 -7.14
C PRO A 99 -39.83 -8.32 -6.21
N GLU A 100 -39.78 -9.63 -6.55
CA GLU A 100 -40.43 -10.69 -5.77
C GLU A 100 -39.73 -11.03 -4.43
N GLY A 101 -38.57 -10.45 -4.17
CA GLY A 101 -37.82 -10.70 -2.94
C GLY A 101 -37.31 -12.14 -2.81
N THR A 102 -37.19 -12.86 -3.93
CA THR A 102 -36.79 -14.27 -3.94
C THR A 102 -35.30 -14.42 -4.20
N GLN A 103 -34.63 -15.24 -3.38
CA GLN A 103 -33.23 -15.62 -3.52
C GLN A 103 -33.13 -17.10 -3.86
N VAL A 104 -32.50 -17.41 -4.98
CA VAL A 104 -32.20 -18.77 -5.43
C VAL A 104 -30.73 -19.04 -5.16
N LEU A 105 -30.43 -19.90 -4.19
CA LEU A 105 -29.10 -20.33 -3.85
C LEU A 105 -28.81 -21.67 -4.53
N VAL A 106 -27.84 -21.67 -5.43
CA VAL A 106 -27.36 -22.85 -6.14
C VAL A 106 -26.07 -23.32 -5.50
N SER A 107 -25.98 -24.61 -5.19
CA SER A 107 -24.82 -25.27 -4.58
C SER A 107 -24.62 -26.66 -5.15
N ASP A 108 -23.41 -27.21 -4.98
CA ASP A 108 -23.06 -28.56 -5.42
C ASP A 108 -23.15 -28.74 -6.95
N CYS A 109 -22.50 -27.83 -7.68
CA CYS A 109 -22.48 -27.82 -9.13
C CYS A 109 -21.04 -27.82 -9.67
N PRO A 110 -20.72 -28.55 -10.76
CA PRO A 110 -19.40 -28.52 -11.40
C PRO A 110 -19.00 -27.09 -11.78
N THR A 111 -17.81 -26.66 -11.34
CA THR A 111 -17.34 -25.26 -11.44
C THR A 111 -17.31 -24.73 -12.87
N ASP A 112 -16.95 -25.58 -13.84
CA ASP A 112 -16.87 -25.21 -15.24
C ASP A 112 -18.25 -25.02 -15.89
N ARG A 113 -19.22 -25.89 -15.54
CA ARG A 113 -20.62 -25.75 -16.01
C ARG A 113 -21.29 -24.53 -15.40
N LEU A 114 -21.09 -24.29 -14.10
CA LEU A 114 -21.64 -23.10 -13.41
C LEU A 114 -21.05 -21.80 -13.96
N CYS A 115 -19.74 -21.75 -14.23
CA CYS A 115 -19.11 -20.56 -14.81
C CYS A 115 -19.62 -20.27 -16.22
N THR A 116 -19.83 -21.30 -17.03
CA THR A 116 -20.36 -21.16 -18.40
C THR A 116 -21.81 -20.68 -18.37
N PHE A 117 -22.65 -21.29 -17.52
CA PHE A 117 -24.04 -20.88 -17.31
C PHE A 117 -24.16 -19.41 -16.87
N LEU A 118 -23.34 -18.97 -15.91
CA LEU A 118 -23.34 -17.58 -15.44
C LEU A 118 -22.87 -16.58 -16.49
N ARG A 119 -21.90 -16.95 -17.34
CA ARG A 119 -21.49 -16.11 -18.49
C ARG A 119 -22.61 -16.01 -19.51
N THR A 120 -23.27 -17.12 -19.85
CA THR A 120 -24.41 -17.15 -20.77
C THR A 120 -25.56 -16.28 -20.27
N LEU A 121 -25.91 -16.40 -18.99
CA LEU A 121 -26.97 -15.62 -18.36
C LEU A 121 -26.64 -14.12 -18.39
N LYS A 122 -25.40 -13.74 -18.08
CA LYS A 122 -24.96 -12.33 -18.10
C LYS A 122 -24.99 -11.73 -19.51
N ILE A 123 -24.46 -12.44 -20.50
CA ILE A 123 -24.40 -11.97 -21.89
C ILE A 123 -25.80 -11.85 -22.48
N LYS A 124 -26.67 -12.85 -22.27
CA LYS A 124 -28.05 -12.80 -22.78
C LYS A 124 -28.93 -11.75 -22.08
N HIS A 125 -28.68 -11.48 -20.80
CA HIS A 125 -29.32 -10.35 -20.12
C HIS A 125 -28.83 -9.00 -20.65
N GLU A 126 -27.52 -8.82 -20.87
CA GLU A 126 -26.98 -7.59 -21.48
C GLU A 126 -27.53 -7.36 -22.89
N ALA A 127 -27.71 -8.41 -23.69
CA ALA A 127 -28.31 -8.34 -25.03
C ALA A 127 -29.83 -8.04 -25.01
N SER A 128 -30.55 -8.38 -23.94
CA SER A 128 -32.00 -8.18 -23.83
C SER A 128 -32.39 -6.80 -23.27
N ARG A 129 -31.45 -6.05 -22.69
CA ARG A 129 -31.71 -4.74 -22.04
C ARG A 129 -32.25 -3.65 -22.96
N ASP A 130 -32.06 -3.76 -24.28
CA ASP A 130 -32.49 -2.77 -25.27
C ASP A 130 -33.89 -3.06 -25.87
N ARG A 131 -34.54 -4.16 -25.45
CA ARG A 131 -35.91 -4.50 -25.89
C ARG A 131 -36.94 -3.92 -24.92
N LYS A 132 -37.87 -3.11 -25.42
CA LYS A 132 -38.97 -2.55 -24.61
C LYS A 132 -39.87 -3.69 -24.09
N PRO A 133 -40.17 -3.75 -22.78
CA PRO A 133 -41.05 -4.79 -22.24
C PRO A 133 -42.47 -4.63 -22.78
N VAL A 134 -43.13 -5.76 -23.07
CA VAL A 134 -44.54 -5.80 -23.48
C VAL A 134 -45.41 -5.36 -22.29
N SER A 135 -46.31 -4.38 -22.49
CA SER A 135 -47.16 -3.88 -21.39
C SER A 135 -48.13 -4.95 -20.88
N ASP A 136 -48.45 -4.93 -19.59
CA ASP A 136 -49.31 -5.94 -18.95
C ASP A 136 -50.70 -6.06 -19.59
N ARG A 137 -51.20 -4.97 -20.20
CA ARG A 137 -52.46 -4.94 -20.95
C ARG A 137 -52.41 -5.73 -22.26
N ALA A 138 -51.23 -5.84 -22.88
CA ALA A 138 -51.01 -6.65 -24.09
C ALA A 138 -50.81 -8.13 -23.76
N ARG A 139 -50.26 -8.47 -22.58
CA ARG A 139 -50.13 -9.85 -22.09
C ARG A 139 -51.49 -10.49 -21.77
N LEU A 140 -52.40 -9.76 -21.14
CA LEU A 140 -53.76 -10.25 -20.83
C LEU A 140 -54.63 -10.48 -22.08
N ARG A 141 -54.26 -9.92 -23.23
CA ARG A 141 -54.99 -10.05 -24.51
C ARG A 141 -54.41 -11.13 -25.43
N ALA A 142 -53.24 -11.69 -25.13
CA ALA A 142 -52.61 -12.71 -25.93
C ALA A 142 -53.20 -14.09 -25.56
N ALA A 143 -53.96 -14.69 -26.48
CA ALA A 143 -54.46 -16.06 -26.35
C ALA A 143 -53.42 -17.08 -26.88
N LEU A 144 -52.15 -16.93 -26.50
CA LEU A 144 -51.08 -17.85 -26.88
C LEU A 144 -50.87 -18.94 -25.79
N PRO A 145 -50.52 -20.18 -26.18
CA PRO A 145 -50.23 -21.25 -25.23
C PRO A 145 -48.85 -21.06 -24.58
N ARG A 146 -48.79 -21.17 -23.24
CA ARG A 146 -47.57 -21.08 -22.41
C ARG A 146 -46.49 -22.05 -22.91
N SER A 147 -45.60 -21.57 -23.77
CA SER A 147 -44.50 -22.35 -24.35
C SER A 147 -43.17 -21.93 -23.73
N PHE A 148 -42.42 -22.91 -23.21
CA PHE A 148 -41.07 -22.71 -22.67
C PHE A 148 -40.06 -23.24 -23.67
N ASN A 149 -39.25 -22.34 -24.25
CA ASN A 149 -38.18 -22.73 -25.16
C ASN A 149 -36.84 -22.66 -24.44
N THR A 150 -36.14 -23.79 -24.35
CA THR A 150 -34.78 -23.87 -23.79
C THR A 150 -33.83 -23.04 -24.64
N ILE A 151 -32.96 -22.25 -24.00
CA ILE A 151 -32.11 -21.30 -24.71
C ILE A 151 -30.96 -22.02 -25.43
N SER A 152 -30.81 -21.77 -26.73
CA SER A 152 -29.66 -22.26 -27.52
C SER A 152 -28.31 -21.77 -26.96
N PRO A 153 -27.22 -22.54 -27.11
CA PRO A 153 -25.88 -22.17 -26.66
C PRO A 153 -25.39 -20.84 -27.26
N LEU A 154 -24.37 -20.24 -26.62
CA LEU A 154 -23.90 -18.88 -26.88
C LEU A 154 -23.37 -18.72 -28.31
N GLN A 155 -24.06 -17.97 -29.17
CA GLN A 155 -23.62 -17.74 -30.56
C GLN A 155 -22.71 -16.50 -30.66
N GLN A 156 -21.77 -16.50 -31.60
CA GLN A 156 -20.78 -15.42 -31.78
C GLN A 156 -21.44 -14.04 -32.02
N LYS A 157 -22.61 -14.02 -32.67
CA LYS A 157 -23.43 -12.82 -32.89
C LYS A 157 -23.93 -12.17 -31.60
N ASP A 158 -24.16 -12.95 -30.54
CA ASP A 158 -24.61 -12.42 -29.23
C ASP A 158 -23.48 -11.68 -28.51
N VAL A 159 -22.22 -12.13 -28.69
CA VAL A 159 -21.03 -11.53 -28.07
C VAL A 159 -20.66 -10.21 -28.75
N GLU A 160 -20.75 -10.17 -30.08
CA GLU A 160 -20.48 -8.97 -30.88
C GLU A 160 -21.47 -7.85 -30.52
N LYS A 161 -22.76 -8.17 -30.43
CA LYS A 161 -23.81 -7.21 -30.06
C LYS A 161 -23.65 -6.64 -28.65
N ALA A 162 -23.20 -7.47 -27.69
CA ALA A 162 -22.90 -7.02 -26.33
C ALA A 162 -21.67 -6.10 -26.27
N ASN A 163 -20.65 -6.35 -27.11
CA ASN A 163 -19.46 -5.50 -27.20
C ASN A 163 -19.76 -4.16 -27.88
N GLU A 164 -20.61 -4.13 -28.90
CA GLU A 164 -21.08 -2.89 -29.53
C GLU A 164 -21.79 -1.97 -28.52
N LEU A 165 -22.68 -2.52 -27.67
CA LEU A 165 -23.36 -1.77 -26.63
C LEU A 165 -22.38 -1.20 -25.59
N ARG A 166 -21.29 -1.91 -25.27
CA ARG A 166 -20.22 -1.41 -24.37
C ARG A 166 -19.39 -0.29 -24.99
N SER A 167 -19.23 -0.27 -26.31
CA SER A 167 -18.50 0.78 -27.01
C SER A 167 -19.27 2.11 -27.03
N LYS A 168 -20.62 2.07 -27.15
CA LYS A 168 -21.48 3.25 -27.16
C LYS A 168 -21.55 4.00 -25.82
N VAL A 169 -21.29 3.32 -24.70
CA VAL A 169 -21.31 3.92 -23.34
C VAL A 169 -19.99 4.63 -22.98
N ASN A 170 -18.90 4.40 -23.73
CA ASN A 170 -17.55 4.87 -23.38
C ASN A 170 -16.98 5.94 -24.33
N ALA A 171 -17.79 6.64 -25.12
CA ALA A 171 -17.34 7.79 -25.91
C ALA A 171 -17.36 9.10 -25.07
N PRO A 172 -16.32 9.96 -25.13
CA PRO A 172 -16.22 11.16 -24.29
C PRO A 172 -17.03 12.34 -24.86
N LEU A 173 -17.95 12.90 -24.07
CA LEU A 173 -18.72 14.10 -24.40
C LEU A 173 -18.03 15.38 -23.88
N GLN A 174 -17.95 16.38 -24.75
CA GLN A 174 -17.41 17.72 -24.53
C GLN A 174 -18.21 18.53 -23.48
N LEU A 175 -17.50 19.38 -22.74
CA LEU A 175 -18.02 20.36 -21.78
C LEU A 175 -18.96 21.38 -22.43
N LYS A 176 -20.17 21.55 -21.87
CA LYS A 176 -20.86 22.84 -21.69
C LYS A 176 -21.60 22.81 -20.35
N GLY A 177 -21.47 23.91 -19.60
CA GLY A 177 -21.70 23.96 -18.15
C GLY A 177 -23.15 23.86 -17.68
N LEU A 178 -23.29 23.69 -16.35
CA LEU A 178 -24.33 24.26 -15.48
C LEU A 178 -24.09 23.77 -14.02
N THR A 179 -23.88 24.74 -13.13
CA THR A 179 -24.29 24.86 -11.71
C THR A 179 -24.29 23.66 -10.74
N GLU A 180 -23.71 23.91 -9.57
CA GLU A 180 -23.80 23.13 -8.33
C GLU A 180 -25.24 22.85 -7.88
N ARG A 181 -25.54 21.59 -7.51
CA ARG A 181 -25.98 21.17 -6.16
C ARG A 181 -26.48 19.73 -6.17
N SER A 182 -26.05 18.99 -5.15
CA SER A 182 -26.61 17.73 -4.62
C SER A 182 -26.47 16.45 -5.48
N VAL A 183 -25.63 15.50 -5.03
CA VAL A 183 -26.05 14.27 -4.35
C VAL A 183 -24.79 13.41 -4.13
N LYS A 184 -24.38 13.29 -2.86
CA LYS A 184 -23.46 12.26 -2.37
C LYS A 184 -24.26 10.96 -2.19
N ALA A 185 -23.85 9.88 -2.85
CA ALA A 185 -24.17 8.52 -2.42
C ALA A 185 -22.99 7.58 -2.72
N LEU A 186 -22.70 6.70 -1.76
CA LEU A 186 -21.48 5.94 -1.60
C LEU A 186 -21.32 4.82 -2.65
N HIS A 187 -20.11 4.66 -3.18
CA HIS A 187 -19.65 3.42 -3.84
C HIS A 187 -18.33 2.96 -3.20
N PRO A 188 -18.29 1.78 -2.54
CA PRO A 188 -17.08 1.20 -1.99
C PRO A 188 -16.55 0.11 -2.93
N ASN A 189 -15.75 0.48 -3.94
CA ASN A 189 -14.82 -0.46 -4.57
C ASN A 189 -13.81 0.27 -5.46
N LYS A 190 -12.93 1.04 -4.85
CA LYS A 190 -11.62 1.32 -5.43
C LYS A 190 -10.58 0.86 -4.43
N LYS A 191 -9.76 -0.10 -4.85
CA LYS A 191 -8.46 -0.37 -4.22
C LYS A 191 -7.73 0.98 -4.10
N PRO A 192 -6.92 1.22 -3.06
CA PRO A 192 -6.21 2.48 -2.92
C PRO A 192 -5.21 2.58 -4.07
N VAL A 193 -5.62 3.21 -5.16
CA VAL A 193 -4.69 3.76 -6.14
C VAL A 193 -4.06 4.91 -5.40
N LEU A 194 -2.75 4.80 -5.12
CA LEU A 194 -1.93 5.92 -4.70
C LEU A 194 -2.27 7.10 -5.60
N SER A 195 -2.96 8.11 -5.06
CA SER A 195 -3.15 9.36 -5.76
C SER A 195 -1.77 9.96 -5.97
N LEU A 196 -1.34 10.02 -7.23
CA LEU A 196 -0.09 10.68 -7.58
C LEU A 196 -0.18 12.12 -7.07
N PRO A 197 0.75 12.57 -6.21
CA PRO A 197 0.80 13.97 -5.81
C PRO A 197 0.95 14.82 -7.06
N THR A 198 0.18 15.91 -7.11
CA THR A 198 0.20 16.96 -8.12
C THR A 198 1.63 17.33 -8.52
N ALA A 199 1.85 17.52 -9.82
CA ALA A 199 3.13 17.64 -10.52
C ALA A 199 4.19 18.51 -9.80
N ARG A 200 5.04 17.91 -8.97
CA ARG A 200 6.30 18.51 -8.54
C ARG A 200 7.42 17.95 -9.40
N LYS A 201 8.12 18.83 -10.12
CA LYS A 201 9.18 18.44 -11.07
C LYS A 201 10.30 17.71 -10.31
N LEU A 202 10.64 16.50 -10.77
CA LEU A 202 11.80 15.76 -10.26
C LEU A 202 13.08 16.53 -10.58
N SER A 203 14.08 16.47 -9.69
CA SER A 203 15.40 17.02 -10.01
C SER A 203 16.06 16.21 -11.14
N ARG A 204 17.11 16.77 -11.76
CA ARG A 204 17.92 16.04 -12.76
C ARG A 204 18.47 14.73 -12.19
N GLU A 205 18.99 14.78 -10.96
CA GLU A 205 19.50 13.59 -10.24
C GLU A 205 18.40 12.57 -9.95
N GLN A 206 17.23 13.02 -9.48
CA GLN A 206 16.07 12.14 -9.22
C GLN A 206 15.56 11.47 -10.50
N THR A 207 15.61 12.19 -11.62
CA THR A 207 15.20 11.67 -12.94
C THR A 207 16.21 10.65 -13.46
N ALA A 208 17.51 10.89 -13.26
CA ALA A 208 18.57 9.93 -13.61
C ALA A 208 18.41 8.61 -12.83
N VAL A 209 18.10 8.68 -11.53
CA VAL A 209 17.79 7.49 -10.71
C VAL A 209 16.57 6.76 -11.27
N LEU A 210 15.48 7.48 -11.56
CA LEU A 210 14.26 6.88 -12.11
C LEU A 210 14.55 6.15 -13.44
N ASN A 211 15.31 6.77 -14.35
CA ASN A 211 15.67 6.16 -15.63
C ASN A 211 16.55 4.91 -15.45
N ALA A 212 17.52 4.95 -14.52
CA ALA A 212 18.35 3.79 -14.22
C ALA A 212 17.51 2.61 -13.69
N VAL A 213 16.53 2.89 -12.82
CA VAL A 213 15.61 1.88 -12.31
C VAL A 213 14.72 1.32 -13.41
N LEU A 214 14.16 2.17 -14.29
CA LEU A 214 13.34 1.73 -15.41
C LEU A 214 14.12 0.91 -16.45
N SER A 215 15.44 1.13 -16.57
CA SER A 215 16.33 0.30 -17.40
C SER A 215 16.63 -1.10 -16.83
N GLY A 216 16.05 -1.47 -15.68
CA GLY A 216 16.22 -2.79 -15.08
C GLY A 216 17.51 -2.95 -14.26
N LYS A 217 18.28 -1.88 -14.03
CA LYS A 217 19.51 -1.95 -13.24
C LYS A 217 19.22 -2.08 -11.74
N ASN A 218 20.14 -2.72 -11.02
CA ASN A 218 20.13 -2.71 -9.55
C ASN A 218 20.77 -1.43 -9.06
N VAL A 219 19.97 -0.59 -8.40
CA VAL A 219 20.36 0.77 -8.05
C VAL A 219 20.35 0.92 -6.53
N PHE A 220 21.48 1.38 -5.99
CA PHE A 220 21.53 2.00 -4.68
C PHE A 220 21.59 3.52 -4.87
N PHE A 221 20.62 4.22 -4.30
CA PHE A 221 20.69 5.67 -4.24
C PHE A 221 20.64 6.19 -2.82
N THR A 222 21.47 7.18 -2.55
CA THR A 222 21.70 7.73 -1.22
C THR A 222 21.67 9.25 -1.27
N GLY A 223 21.85 9.89 -0.13
CA GLY A 223 21.88 11.34 -0.01
C GLY A 223 21.54 11.76 1.42
N SER A 224 21.87 13.00 1.76
CA SER A 224 21.60 13.56 3.09
C SER A 224 20.12 13.47 3.48
N ALA A 225 19.82 13.61 4.76
CA ALA A 225 18.46 13.82 5.23
C ALA A 225 17.80 14.99 4.49
N GLY A 226 16.57 14.79 4.01
CA GLY A 226 15.81 15.85 3.32
C GLY A 226 16.02 15.99 1.81
N THR A 227 16.81 15.13 1.16
CA THR A 227 17.01 15.14 -0.31
C THR A 227 15.87 14.54 -1.13
N GLY A 228 14.77 14.12 -0.48
CA GLY A 228 13.59 13.58 -1.15
C GLY A 228 13.68 12.11 -1.56
N LYS A 229 14.54 11.30 -0.93
CA LYS A 229 14.68 9.85 -1.19
C LYS A 229 13.33 9.10 -1.18
N SER A 230 12.56 9.20 -0.09
CA SER A 230 11.26 8.53 0.03
C SER A 230 10.20 9.10 -0.93
N PHE A 231 10.31 10.37 -1.32
CA PHE A 231 9.44 10.96 -2.36
C PHE A 231 9.73 10.34 -3.74
N LEU A 232 11.02 10.20 -4.08
CA LEU A 232 11.45 9.51 -5.30
C LEU A 232 11.02 8.04 -5.29
N LEU A 233 11.15 7.33 -4.16
CA LEU A 233 10.67 5.95 -4.04
C LEU A 233 9.17 5.82 -4.35
N LYS A 234 8.33 6.71 -3.81
CA LYS A 234 6.88 6.68 -4.12
C LYS A 234 6.61 6.84 -5.61
N ARG A 235 7.41 7.66 -6.29
CA ARG A 235 7.31 7.82 -7.76
C ARG A 235 7.76 6.55 -8.49
N ILE A 236 8.88 5.95 -8.08
CA ILE A 236 9.38 4.68 -8.62
C ILE A 236 8.35 3.57 -8.45
N ILE A 237 7.78 3.41 -7.24
CA ILE A 237 6.72 2.43 -6.95
C ILE A 237 5.51 2.63 -7.87
N GLY A 238 5.13 3.88 -8.13
CA GLY A 238 4.03 4.21 -9.06
C GLY A 238 4.34 3.97 -10.54
N SER A 239 5.62 3.92 -10.93
CA SER A 239 6.06 3.66 -12.30
C SER A 239 6.33 2.18 -12.59
N LEU A 240 6.48 1.34 -11.55
CA LEU A 240 6.76 -0.08 -11.67
C LEU A 240 5.47 -0.94 -11.61
N PRO A 241 5.49 -2.17 -12.17
CA PRO A 241 4.32 -3.05 -12.16
C PRO A 241 3.92 -3.46 -10.72
N PRO A 242 2.67 -3.19 -10.28
CA PRO A 242 2.29 -3.30 -8.87
C PRO A 242 2.17 -4.75 -8.37
N LYS A 243 2.01 -5.74 -9.26
CA LYS A 243 1.85 -7.15 -8.87
C LYS A 243 3.17 -7.83 -8.49
N SER A 244 4.29 -7.33 -9.01
CA SER A 244 5.62 -7.94 -8.86
C SER A 244 6.62 -7.04 -8.12
N THR A 245 6.18 -5.85 -7.68
CA THR A 245 6.99 -4.88 -6.95
C THR A 245 6.65 -4.93 -5.47
N TYR A 246 7.66 -5.18 -4.64
CA TYR A 246 7.53 -5.25 -3.19
C TYR A 246 8.25 -4.05 -2.57
N ALA A 247 7.47 -3.15 -1.96
CA ALA A 247 8.00 -2.04 -1.18
C ALA A 247 8.30 -2.51 0.24
N THR A 248 9.56 -2.40 0.65
CA THR A 248 10.00 -2.77 2.00
C THR A 248 10.85 -1.68 2.65
N ALA A 249 10.92 -1.70 3.97
CA ALA A 249 11.85 -0.87 4.74
C ALA A 249 12.39 -1.62 5.96
N SER A 250 13.44 -1.08 6.56
CA SER A 250 14.03 -1.65 7.79
C SER A 250 13.09 -1.55 9.01
N THR A 251 12.34 -0.46 9.16
CA THR A 251 11.37 -0.26 10.26
C THR A 251 9.91 -0.23 9.80
N GLY A 252 8.99 -0.59 10.69
CA GLY A 252 7.55 -0.57 10.41
C GLY A 252 7.01 0.81 10.06
N VAL A 253 7.52 1.86 10.72
CA VAL A 253 7.14 3.26 10.45
C VAL A 253 7.60 3.69 9.05
N ALA A 254 8.85 3.40 8.68
CA ALA A 254 9.36 3.69 7.34
C ALA A 254 8.61 2.89 6.26
N ALA A 255 8.32 1.61 6.52
CA ALA A 255 7.56 0.76 5.62
C ALA A 255 6.15 1.33 5.37
N CYS A 256 5.44 1.74 6.43
CA CYS A 256 4.15 2.40 6.31
C CYS A 256 4.23 3.70 5.51
N HIS A 257 5.33 4.45 5.64
CA HIS A 257 5.51 5.71 4.92
C HIS A 257 5.53 5.53 3.40
N ILE A 258 6.09 4.43 2.89
CA ILE A 258 6.12 4.08 1.47
C ILE A 258 4.97 3.15 1.04
N GLY A 259 4.05 2.79 1.96
CA GLY A 259 2.94 1.87 1.69
C GLY A 259 3.36 0.41 1.54
N GLY A 260 4.48 0.03 2.17
CA GLY A 260 5.09 -1.29 2.13
C GLY A 260 4.99 -2.06 3.45
N THR A 261 5.80 -3.11 3.57
CA THR A 261 5.97 -3.92 4.79
C THR A 261 7.43 -3.91 5.26
N THR A 262 7.74 -4.43 6.45
CA THR A 262 9.13 -4.53 6.87
C THR A 262 9.88 -5.60 6.06
N LEU A 263 11.18 -5.41 5.86
CA LEU A 263 12.03 -6.38 5.15
C LEU A 263 11.98 -7.76 5.82
N HIS A 264 11.96 -7.81 7.16
CA HIS A 264 11.79 -9.03 7.95
C HIS A 264 10.45 -9.73 7.66
N SER A 265 9.34 -8.99 7.60
CA SER A 265 8.02 -9.54 7.32
C SER A 265 7.87 -10.01 5.87
N PHE A 266 8.54 -9.35 4.92
CA PHE A 266 8.63 -9.79 3.54
C PHE A 266 9.41 -11.12 3.43
N ALA A 267 10.60 -11.18 4.05
CA ALA A 267 11.48 -12.33 4.01
C ALA A 267 10.89 -13.56 4.71
N GLY A 268 10.09 -13.36 5.76
CA GLY A 268 9.39 -14.43 6.48
C GLY A 268 10.29 -15.27 7.40
N ILE A 269 11.48 -14.77 7.75
CA ILE A 269 12.50 -15.48 8.52
C ILE A 269 12.64 -15.02 9.99
N GLY A 270 11.64 -14.29 10.50
CA GLY A 270 11.66 -13.74 11.85
C GLY A 270 12.76 -12.68 12.01
N SER A 271 13.55 -12.78 13.08
CA SER A 271 14.70 -11.90 13.36
C SER A 271 15.90 -12.15 12.45
N GLY A 272 15.93 -13.27 11.70
CA GLY A 272 17.09 -13.64 10.89
C GLY A 272 18.34 -14.02 11.70
N SER A 273 18.24 -14.18 13.03
CA SER A 273 19.34 -14.60 13.90
C SER A 273 19.65 -16.10 13.79
N ALA A 274 18.69 -16.89 13.32
CA ALA A 274 18.85 -18.33 13.10
C ALA A 274 19.90 -18.66 12.02
N PRO A 275 20.43 -19.91 12.01
CA PRO A 275 21.26 -20.43 10.93
C PRO A 275 20.54 -20.38 9.58
N LEU A 276 21.32 -20.34 8.49
CA LEU A 276 20.79 -20.21 7.12
C LEU A 276 19.80 -21.33 6.77
N GLU A 277 20.07 -22.56 7.18
CA GLU A 277 19.21 -23.73 6.93
C GLU A 277 17.82 -23.55 7.52
N GLN A 278 17.73 -23.14 8.78
CA GLN A 278 16.45 -22.87 9.44
C GLN A 278 15.73 -21.68 8.80
N CYS A 279 16.47 -20.63 8.40
CA CYS A 279 15.88 -19.51 7.65
C CYS A 279 15.31 -19.95 6.28
N LEU A 280 15.98 -20.88 5.60
CA LEU A 280 15.50 -21.45 4.33
C LEU A 280 14.21 -22.24 4.53
N GLU A 281 14.12 -23.07 5.57
CA GLU A 281 12.88 -23.79 5.92
C GLU A 281 11.71 -22.83 6.15
N LEU A 282 11.94 -21.75 6.91
CA LEU A 282 10.93 -20.71 7.14
C LEU A 282 10.50 -20.02 5.85
N ALA A 283 11.44 -19.75 4.95
CA ALA A 283 11.18 -19.08 3.69
C ALA A 283 10.53 -20.00 2.63
N GLN A 284 10.64 -21.33 2.79
CA GLN A 284 9.96 -22.32 1.94
C GLN A 284 8.46 -22.45 2.21
N ARG A 285 7.95 -21.91 3.33
CA ARG A 285 6.51 -21.90 3.64
C ARG A 285 5.71 -21.33 2.47
N PRO A 286 4.56 -21.93 2.09
CA PRO A 286 3.89 -21.66 0.81
C PRO A 286 3.59 -20.17 0.56
N GLY A 287 3.12 -19.44 1.56
CA GLY A 287 2.87 -17.99 1.42
C GLY A 287 4.13 -17.14 1.28
N VAL A 288 5.23 -17.50 1.96
CA VAL A 288 6.51 -16.77 1.91
C VAL A 288 7.26 -17.11 0.62
N ARG A 289 7.29 -18.39 0.24
CA ARG A 289 7.83 -18.87 -1.02
C ARG A 289 7.18 -18.15 -2.20
N GLN A 290 5.85 -18.00 -2.17
CA GLN A 290 5.14 -17.26 -3.22
C GLN A 290 5.65 -15.82 -3.33
N HIS A 291 5.90 -15.11 -2.21
CA HIS A 291 6.45 -13.76 -2.25
C HIS A 291 7.80 -13.70 -2.96
N TRP A 292 8.71 -14.60 -2.60
CA TRP A 292 10.04 -14.68 -3.21
C TRP A 292 9.99 -15.03 -4.70
N THR A 293 9.11 -15.95 -5.11
CA THR A 293 8.96 -16.35 -6.52
C THR A 293 8.27 -15.28 -7.36
N SER A 294 7.25 -14.59 -6.84
CA SER A 294 6.54 -13.54 -7.58
C SER A 294 7.24 -12.17 -7.57
N CYS A 295 8.17 -11.94 -6.65
CA CYS A 295 8.94 -10.70 -6.59
C CYS A 295 9.89 -10.60 -7.79
N LYS A 296 9.70 -9.55 -8.60
CA LYS A 296 10.66 -9.14 -9.64
C LYS A 296 11.45 -7.90 -9.23
N HIS A 297 10.84 -7.03 -8.42
CA HIS A 297 11.45 -5.78 -7.99
C HIS A 297 11.32 -5.67 -6.47
N LEU A 298 12.44 -5.63 -5.76
CA LEU A 298 12.50 -5.46 -4.32
C LEU A 298 13.05 -4.08 -3.99
N ILE A 299 12.21 -3.27 -3.34
CA ILE A 299 12.55 -1.93 -2.88
C ILE A 299 12.87 -2.00 -1.39
N ILE A 300 13.99 -1.42 -0.97
CA ILE A 300 14.40 -1.37 0.45
C ILE A 300 14.70 0.08 0.83
N ASP A 301 13.83 0.70 1.63
CA ASP A 301 14.05 2.02 2.26
C ASP A 301 14.76 1.89 3.61
N GLU A 302 15.48 2.94 3.99
CA GLU A 302 16.28 3.04 5.22
C GLU A 302 17.22 1.82 5.42
N ILE A 303 18.00 1.48 4.37
CA ILE A 303 18.96 0.36 4.40
C ILE A 303 20.04 0.49 5.49
N SER A 304 20.25 1.70 6.04
CA SER A 304 21.27 1.95 7.06
C SER A 304 21.09 1.10 8.32
N MET A 305 19.84 0.75 8.66
CA MET A 305 19.50 -0.07 9.82
C MET A 305 19.50 -1.58 9.51
N VAL A 306 19.95 -2.00 8.33
CA VAL A 306 20.05 -3.41 7.94
C VAL A 306 21.48 -3.90 8.12
N GLU A 307 21.64 -5.01 8.84
CA GLU A 307 22.95 -5.63 9.08
C GLU A 307 23.49 -6.37 7.84
N ALA A 308 24.82 -6.38 7.69
CA ALA A 308 25.50 -7.07 6.60
C ALA A 308 25.17 -8.57 6.53
N GLN A 309 25.22 -9.26 7.67
CA GLN A 309 24.95 -10.69 7.77
C GLN A 309 23.51 -11.01 7.37
N PHE A 310 22.56 -10.16 7.75
CA PHE A 310 21.17 -10.32 7.36
C PHE A 310 21.00 -10.15 5.84
N PHE A 311 21.67 -9.17 5.23
CA PHE A 311 21.65 -8.99 3.77
C PHE A 311 22.23 -10.19 3.03
N ASP A 312 23.38 -10.73 3.45
CA ASP A 312 23.99 -11.93 2.86
C ASP A 312 23.08 -13.16 3.00
N LYS A 313 22.37 -13.31 4.13
CA LYS A 313 21.36 -14.38 4.31
C LYS A 313 20.19 -14.23 3.33
N LEU A 314 19.66 -13.02 3.17
CA LEU A 314 18.56 -12.77 2.22
C LEU A 314 18.96 -13.11 0.79
N GLU A 315 20.19 -12.80 0.39
CA GLU A 315 20.72 -13.10 -0.94
C GLU A 315 20.78 -14.62 -1.18
N ALA A 316 21.31 -15.37 -0.21
CA ALA A 316 21.36 -16.84 -0.27
C ALA A 316 19.96 -17.47 -0.32
N ILE A 317 19.02 -16.95 0.47
CA ILE A 317 17.61 -17.38 0.47
C ILE A 317 16.96 -17.13 -0.90
N ALA A 318 17.17 -15.95 -1.47
CA ALA A 318 16.61 -15.57 -2.76
C ALA A 318 17.10 -16.50 -3.88
N ARG A 319 18.41 -16.79 -3.93
CA ARG A 319 18.99 -17.73 -4.89
C ARG A 319 18.44 -19.15 -4.73
N SER A 320 18.37 -19.64 -3.49
CA SER A 320 17.88 -21.00 -3.20
C SER A 320 16.40 -21.19 -3.58
N ILE A 321 15.52 -20.26 -3.19
CA ILE A 321 14.09 -20.35 -3.47
C ILE A 321 13.79 -20.24 -4.97
N ARG A 322 14.49 -19.32 -5.65
CA ARG A 322 14.28 -19.06 -7.09
C ARG A 322 15.06 -20.01 -8.00
N ARG A 323 15.94 -20.85 -7.43
CA ARG A 323 16.82 -21.77 -8.15
C ARG A 323 17.61 -21.06 -9.26
N SER A 324 18.13 -19.88 -8.93
CA SER A 324 18.92 -19.04 -9.85
C SER A 324 20.30 -18.77 -9.26
N THR A 325 21.31 -18.77 -10.12
CA THR A 325 22.70 -18.41 -9.77
C THR A 325 22.93 -16.90 -9.81
N GLU A 326 22.00 -16.13 -10.38
CA GLU A 326 22.08 -14.68 -10.45
C GLU A 326 22.03 -14.04 -9.05
N PRO A 327 22.67 -12.87 -8.85
CA PRO A 327 22.62 -12.14 -7.59
C PRO A 327 21.19 -11.95 -7.11
N PHE A 328 20.92 -12.28 -5.85
CA PHE A 328 19.59 -12.17 -5.25
C PHE A 328 18.49 -12.95 -6.01
N GLY A 329 18.87 -14.01 -6.73
CA GLY A 329 17.97 -14.84 -7.52
C GLY A 329 17.39 -14.13 -8.76
N GLY A 330 18.06 -13.11 -9.29
CA GLY A 330 17.61 -12.33 -10.45
C GLY A 330 16.52 -11.29 -10.13
N ILE A 331 16.34 -10.97 -8.85
CA ILE A 331 15.45 -9.90 -8.40
C ILE A 331 16.14 -8.55 -8.64
N GLN A 332 15.43 -7.61 -9.26
CA GLN A 332 15.91 -6.24 -9.37
C GLN A 332 15.88 -5.55 -8.01
N LEU A 333 17.04 -5.07 -7.56
CA LEU A 333 17.20 -4.40 -6.27
C LEU A 333 17.18 -2.88 -6.42
N ILE A 334 16.29 -2.22 -5.66
CA ILE A 334 16.18 -0.77 -5.59
C ILE A 334 16.34 -0.38 -4.13
N VAL A 335 17.56 0.02 -3.76
CA VAL A 335 17.93 0.22 -2.36
C VAL A 335 18.14 1.71 -2.11
N CYS A 336 17.63 2.21 -0.99
CA CYS A 336 17.92 3.57 -0.58
C CYS A 336 18.09 3.73 0.93
N GLY A 337 18.82 4.77 1.30
CA GLY A 337 19.11 5.11 2.69
C GLY A 337 20.33 6.00 2.79
N ASP A 338 20.72 6.31 4.03
CA ASP A 338 21.89 7.13 4.34
C ASP A 338 22.64 6.46 5.49
N PHE A 339 23.81 5.90 5.21
CA PHE A 339 24.58 5.16 6.22
C PHE A 339 25.16 6.07 7.31
N LEU A 340 25.18 7.40 7.10
CA LEU A 340 25.56 8.39 8.11
C LEU A 340 24.39 8.74 9.08
N GLN A 341 23.21 8.14 8.89
CA GLN A 341 22.11 8.20 9.85
C GLN A 341 22.27 7.11 10.93
N LEU A 342 21.18 6.48 11.38
CA LEU A 342 21.24 5.45 12.40
C LEU A 342 21.84 4.15 11.82
N PRO A 343 22.82 3.54 12.52
CA PRO A 343 23.35 2.23 12.19
C PRO A 343 22.34 1.11 12.53
N PRO A 344 22.63 -0.14 12.14
CA PRO A 344 21.85 -1.30 12.59
C PRO A 344 21.88 -1.46 14.12
N VAL A 345 20.77 -1.92 14.68
CA VAL A 345 20.62 -2.09 16.14
C VAL A 345 21.25 -3.41 16.58
N THR A 346 22.48 -3.37 17.11
CA THR A 346 23.15 -4.57 17.64
C THR A 346 22.74 -4.83 19.09
N LYS A 347 22.54 -6.12 19.43
CA LYS A 347 22.33 -6.57 20.81
C LYS A 347 23.68 -6.98 21.39
N GLY A 348 24.45 -6.03 21.91
CA GLY A 348 25.75 -6.31 22.55
C GLY A 348 26.73 -5.15 22.44
N LYS A 349 28.00 -5.39 22.82
CA LYS A 349 29.11 -4.44 22.67
C LYS A 349 29.83 -4.56 21.32
N GLU A 350 29.35 -5.40 20.42
CA GLU A 350 29.97 -5.60 19.11
C GLU A 350 29.68 -4.42 18.19
N LYS A 351 30.68 -4.05 17.38
CA LYS A 351 30.54 -2.99 16.38
C LYS A 351 29.48 -3.40 15.34
N PRO A 352 28.55 -2.51 14.98
CA PRO A 352 27.54 -2.80 13.98
C PRO A 352 28.19 -3.02 12.61
N SER A 353 27.86 -4.13 11.95
CA SER A 353 28.29 -4.37 10.57
C SER A 353 27.27 -3.80 9.59
N PHE A 354 27.68 -2.79 8.83
CA PHE A 354 26.83 -2.09 7.88
C PHE A 354 26.55 -2.92 6.62
N CYS A 355 25.36 -2.76 6.05
CA CYS A 355 24.94 -3.47 4.83
C CYS A 355 25.94 -3.41 3.66
N PHE A 356 26.64 -2.26 3.46
CA PHE A 356 27.64 -2.13 2.38
C PHE A 356 28.91 -2.96 2.59
N GLN A 357 29.15 -3.47 3.81
CA GLN A 357 30.25 -4.38 4.13
C GLN A 357 29.90 -5.84 3.82
N ALA A 358 28.65 -6.14 3.47
CA ALA A 358 28.22 -7.49 3.10
C ALA A 358 29.00 -8.01 1.88
N ARG A 359 29.32 -9.31 1.88
CA ARG A 359 30.12 -9.93 0.80
C ARG A 359 29.38 -9.87 -0.54
N THR A 360 28.05 -9.92 -0.49
CA THR A 360 27.18 -9.89 -1.66
C THR A 360 26.85 -8.48 -2.15
N TRP A 361 27.06 -7.43 -1.34
CA TRP A 361 26.66 -6.05 -1.67
C TRP A 361 27.19 -5.59 -3.03
N ARG A 362 28.50 -5.75 -3.28
CA ARG A 362 29.15 -5.33 -4.54
C ARG A 362 28.66 -6.12 -5.76
N LYS A 363 28.18 -7.36 -5.56
CA LYS A 363 27.63 -8.20 -6.64
C LYS A 363 26.16 -7.87 -6.92
N CYS A 364 25.44 -7.47 -5.88
CA CYS A 364 24.01 -7.18 -5.95
C CYS A 364 23.71 -5.77 -6.43
N VAL A 365 24.54 -4.78 -6.07
CA VAL A 365 24.33 -3.36 -6.39
C VAL A 365 25.27 -2.93 -7.50
N HIS A 366 24.70 -2.62 -8.67
CA HIS A 366 25.47 -2.27 -9.86
C HIS A 366 25.72 -0.76 -10.00
N VAL A 367 24.74 0.05 -9.59
CA VAL A 367 24.79 1.49 -9.81
C VAL A 367 24.55 2.22 -8.50
N ASN A 368 25.49 3.10 -8.16
CA ASN A 368 25.44 3.94 -6.97
C ASN A 368 25.17 5.40 -7.38
N MET A 369 24.17 6.04 -6.79
CA MET A 369 23.82 7.44 -7.07
C MET A 369 23.66 8.25 -5.79
N GLU A 370 24.23 9.45 -5.71
CA GLU A 370 24.08 10.36 -4.56
C GLU A 370 23.23 11.57 -4.95
N LEU A 371 22.13 11.77 -4.21
CA LEU A 371 21.29 12.97 -4.27
C LEU A 371 21.89 14.07 -3.40
N THR A 372 22.16 15.23 -4.00
CA THR A 372 22.87 16.34 -3.36
C THR A 372 21.93 17.47 -2.92
N GLU A 373 20.83 17.68 -3.65
CA GLU A 373 19.89 18.77 -3.42
C GLU A 373 18.99 18.50 -2.21
N VAL A 374 19.20 19.24 -1.11
CA VAL A 374 18.33 19.19 0.09
C VAL A 374 17.09 20.05 -0.14
N ARG A 375 15.89 19.44 -0.02
CA ARG A 375 14.60 20.11 -0.26
C ARG A 375 13.72 20.29 0.98
N ARG A 376 14.12 19.69 2.12
CA ARG A 376 13.34 19.75 3.38
C ARG A 376 13.52 21.10 4.07
N GLN A 377 14.78 21.50 4.28
CA GLN A 377 15.15 22.78 4.87
C GLN A 377 15.25 23.84 3.78
N THR A 378 14.83 25.07 4.09
CA THR A 378 14.92 26.23 3.18
C THR A 378 16.14 27.09 3.48
N ASP A 379 16.60 27.13 4.73
CA ASP A 379 17.74 27.93 5.16
C ASP A 379 19.07 27.28 4.79
N ARG A 380 19.91 28.01 4.05
CA ARG A 380 21.24 27.55 3.62
C ARG A 380 22.19 27.36 4.79
N THR A 381 22.12 28.24 5.79
CA THR A 381 22.97 28.19 6.98
C THR A 381 22.70 26.91 7.76
N PHE A 382 21.42 26.60 7.99
CA PHE A 382 21.01 25.36 8.63
C PHE A 382 21.35 24.11 7.80
N ILE A 383 21.26 24.16 6.46
CA ILE A 383 21.70 23.05 5.60
C ILE A 383 23.21 22.79 5.77
N SER A 384 24.04 23.82 5.71
CA SER A 384 25.50 23.70 5.91
C SER A 384 25.84 23.15 7.28
N LEU A 385 25.14 23.60 8.33
CA LEU A 385 25.27 23.06 9.69
C LEU A 385 24.95 21.56 9.73
N LEU A 386 23.80 21.15 9.16
CA LEU A 386 23.41 19.74 9.14
C LEU A 386 24.37 18.88 8.31
N GLN A 387 24.95 19.43 7.23
CA GLN A 387 25.97 18.74 6.44
C GLN A 387 27.27 18.55 7.21
N ALA A 388 27.69 19.53 8.03
CA ALA A 388 28.84 19.42 8.91
C ALA A 388 28.61 18.34 9.99
N VAL A 389 27.46 18.39 10.65
CA VAL A 389 27.03 17.38 11.65
C VAL A 389 26.95 15.98 11.03
N ARG A 390 26.47 15.84 9.78
CA ARG A 390 26.39 14.55 9.05
C ARG A 390 27.74 13.85 8.95
N VAL A 391 28.83 14.60 8.80
CA VAL A 391 30.19 14.05 8.67
C VAL A 391 30.98 14.07 9.97
N GLY A 392 30.33 14.36 11.10
CA GLY A 392 30.99 14.42 12.41
C GLY A 392 31.87 15.66 12.61
N ARG A 393 31.71 16.71 11.79
CA ARG A 393 32.47 17.97 11.94
C ARG A 393 31.65 18.99 12.68
N VAL A 394 32.12 19.41 13.84
CA VAL A 394 31.50 20.48 14.64
C VAL A 394 32.49 21.64 14.68
N THR A 395 32.19 22.70 13.93
CA THR A 395 32.96 23.95 14.02
C THR A 395 32.43 24.80 15.19
N GLU A 396 33.19 25.80 15.61
CA GLU A 396 32.77 26.70 16.69
C GLU A 396 31.47 27.45 16.34
N GLU A 397 31.27 27.80 15.06
CA GLU A 397 30.03 28.44 14.61
C GLU A 397 28.83 27.50 14.75
N VAL A 398 29.01 26.22 14.42
CA VAL A 398 27.94 25.20 14.58
C VAL A 398 27.57 25.05 16.05
N THR A 399 28.56 24.95 16.93
CA THR A 399 28.34 24.86 18.38
C THR A 399 27.61 26.09 18.91
N SER A 400 28.04 27.29 18.49
CA SER A 400 27.40 28.55 18.90
C SER A 400 25.95 28.62 18.44
N GLN A 401 25.65 28.22 17.19
CA GLN A 401 24.27 28.21 16.67
C GLN A 401 23.38 27.19 17.40
N LEU A 402 23.89 26.00 17.70
CA LEU A 402 23.15 24.98 18.43
C LEU A 402 22.90 25.39 19.89
N LEU A 403 23.88 26.01 20.56
CA LEU A 403 23.71 26.53 21.91
C LEU A 403 22.71 27.69 21.95
N LYS A 404 22.74 28.60 20.96
CA LYS A 404 21.74 29.68 20.84
C LYS A 404 20.31 29.13 20.67
N SER A 405 20.17 27.98 20.01
CA SER A 405 18.87 27.33 19.82
C SER A 405 18.18 26.88 21.12
N ALA A 406 18.94 26.74 22.23
CA ALA A 406 18.37 26.41 23.54
C ALA A 406 17.35 27.46 24.02
N ASN A 407 17.52 28.72 23.60
CA ASN A 407 16.66 29.84 23.96
C ASN A 407 15.45 30.02 23.04
N ASN A 408 15.30 29.18 22.01
CA ASN A 408 14.18 29.30 21.07
C ASN A 408 12.83 29.00 21.76
N CYS A 409 11.83 29.84 21.49
CA CYS A 409 10.46 29.63 21.95
C CYS A 409 9.83 28.42 21.24
N ILE A 410 9.57 27.37 22.01
CA ILE A 410 9.06 26.06 21.55
C ILE A 410 7.54 25.94 21.56
N GLU A 411 6.83 26.99 21.95
CA GLU A 411 5.37 27.03 21.93
C GLU A 411 4.91 27.95 20.80
N ARG A 412 4.22 27.35 19.83
CA ARG A 412 3.47 28.08 18.79
C ARG A 412 2.02 27.66 18.88
N ASP A 413 1.12 28.62 19.05
CA ASP A 413 -0.35 28.43 19.06
C ASP A 413 -0.86 27.36 20.06
N GLY A 414 -0.24 27.26 21.24
CA GLY A 414 -0.59 26.28 22.28
C GLY A 414 -0.15 24.84 21.97
N ILE A 415 0.67 24.64 20.93
CA ILE A 415 1.28 23.36 20.57
C ILE A 415 2.74 23.40 21.03
N LEU A 416 3.06 22.70 22.13
CA LEU A 416 4.45 22.55 22.61
C LEU A 416 5.27 21.77 21.58
N ALA A 417 6.59 21.93 21.48
CA ALA A 417 7.45 21.11 20.63
C ALA A 417 7.43 19.61 21.03
N THR A 418 7.56 18.70 20.06
CA THR A 418 7.72 17.27 20.36
C THR A 418 9.14 17.04 20.85
N ARG A 419 9.29 16.41 22.01
CA ARG A 419 10.58 16.00 22.56
C ARG A 419 11.09 14.73 21.87
N LEU A 420 12.29 14.78 21.30
CA LEU A 420 13.00 13.60 20.82
C LEU A 420 13.86 13.03 21.93
N CYS A 421 13.56 11.79 22.32
CA CYS A 421 14.32 11.04 23.32
C CYS A 421 15.14 9.92 22.67
N THR A 422 16.25 9.55 23.31
CA THR A 422 17.10 8.45 22.86
C THR A 422 16.48 7.09 23.21
N HIS A 423 16.02 6.94 24.46
CA HIS A 423 15.41 5.70 24.97
C HIS A 423 13.89 5.68 24.84
N LYS A 424 13.32 4.48 24.68
CA LYS A 424 11.86 4.26 24.59
C LYS A 424 11.18 4.51 25.94
N ASP A 425 11.83 4.13 27.04
CA ASP A 425 11.29 4.25 28.38
C ASP A 425 11.05 5.72 28.75
N ASP A 426 11.97 6.61 28.38
CA ASP A 426 11.84 8.07 28.56
C ASP A 426 10.63 8.62 27.78
N VAL A 427 10.34 8.07 26.59
CA VAL A 427 9.19 8.46 25.76
C VAL A 427 7.88 8.03 26.41
N GLU A 428 7.83 6.79 26.91
CA GLU A 428 6.64 6.23 27.54
C GLU A 428 6.37 6.96 28.86
N LEU A 429 7.39 7.16 29.70
CA LEU A 429 7.28 7.90 30.95
C LEU A 429 6.84 9.36 30.73
N THR A 430 7.40 10.05 29.73
CA THR A 430 7.01 11.45 29.43
C THR A 430 5.56 11.51 28.94
N ASN A 431 5.18 10.62 28.03
CA ASN A 431 3.82 10.58 27.50
C ASN A 431 2.83 10.18 28.60
N GLU A 432 3.13 9.15 29.40
CA GLU A 432 2.30 8.70 30.51
C GLU A 432 2.15 9.74 31.60
N ASN A 433 3.22 10.44 32.00
CA ASN A 433 3.12 11.49 33.01
C ASN A 433 2.23 12.65 32.54
N LYS A 434 2.32 13.02 31.25
CA LYS A 434 1.41 14.01 30.64
C LYS A 434 -0.01 13.48 30.43
N LEU A 435 -0.16 12.16 30.34
CA LEU A 435 -1.43 11.48 30.10
C LEU A 435 -2.16 11.05 31.38
N LYS A 436 -1.48 10.79 32.50
CA LYS A 436 -2.04 10.30 33.79
C LYS A 436 -3.13 11.21 34.39
N GLN A 437 -3.37 12.37 33.79
CA GLN A 437 -4.34 13.32 34.28
C GLN A 437 -5.81 13.06 33.90
N LEU A 438 -6.18 12.20 32.91
CA LEU A 438 -7.47 12.18 32.12
C LEU A 438 -8.05 10.72 31.81
N PRO A 439 -9.20 10.45 31.11
CA PRO A 439 -9.71 9.09 30.72
C PRO A 439 -9.30 8.51 29.32
N VAL A 440 -9.84 7.34 28.94
CA VAL A 440 -9.28 6.29 28.02
C VAL A 440 -10.12 6.04 26.74
N PHE A 441 -9.46 5.64 25.63
CA PHE A 441 -10.10 5.04 24.42
C PHE A 441 -9.35 3.75 23.97
N GLU A 442 -10.09 2.73 23.53
CA GLU A 442 -9.56 1.41 23.11
C GLU A 442 -9.63 1.20 21.58
N ALA A 443 -8.65 0.52 20.97
CA ALA A 443 -8.72 0.13 19.56
C ALA A 443 -9.62 -1.09 19.33
N VAL A 444 -10.01 -1.30 18.07
CA VAL A 444 -10.65 -2.52 17.61
C VAL A 444 -9.72 -3.22 16.63
N ASP A 445 -9.19 -4.37 17.05
CA ASP A 445 -8.33 -5.22 16.23
C ASP A 445 -9.15 -6.30 15.50
N SER A 446 -8.72 -6.70 14.29
CA SER A 446 -9.43 -7.75 13.54
C SER A 446 -9.26 -9.15 14.12
N ASP A 447 -8.22 -9.38 14.92
CA ASP A 447 -7.89 -10.68 15.50
C ASP A 447 -7.26 -10.52 16.90
N PRO A 448 -7.96 -10.93 17.98
CA PRO A 448 -7.46 -10.83 19.35
C PRO A 448 -6.19 -11.65 19.64
N MET A 449 -5.87 -12.69 18.86
CA MET A 449 -4.71 -13.56 19.15
C MET A 449 -3.37 -13.02 18.62
N LEU A 450 -3.37 -12.11 17.65
CA LEU A 450 -2.15 -11.62 16.97
C LEU A 450 -1.78 -10.17 17.29
N VAL A 451 -2.36 -9.59 18.35
CA VAL A 451 -2.20 -8.18 18.75
C VAL A 451 -0.73 -7.75 18.86
N LYS A 452 0.14 -8.58 19.44
CA LYS A 452 1.58 -8.27 19.59
C LYS A 452 2.31 -8.06 18.25
N THR A 453 1.95 -8.85 17.24
CA THR A 453 2.52 -8.72 15.88
C THR A 453 2.00 -7.47 15.19
N ILE A 454 0.70 -7.17 15.38
CA ILE A 454 0.08 -5.98 14.83
C ILE A 454 0.67 -4.72 15.48
N ASP A 455 0.87 -4.70 16.80
CA ASP A 455 1.47 -3.58 17.53
C ASP A 455 2.91 -3.27 17.10
N ALA A 456 3.71 -4.31 16.82
CA ALA A 456 5.09 -4.11 16.38
C ALA A 456 5.19 -3.50 14.96
N GLN A 457 4.26 -3.84 14.08
CA GLN A 457 4.26 -3.37 12.68
C GLN A 457 3.46 -2.09 12.48
N SER A 458 2.42 -1.88 13.30
CA SER A 458 1.51 -0.74 13.19
C SER A 458 2.15 0.54 13.73
N PRO A 459 1.98 1.69 13.05
CA PRO A 459 2.42 2.99 13.57
C PRO A 459 1.58 3.44 14.77
N VAL A 460 0.37 2.88 14.92
CA VAL A 460 -0.60 3.17 15.99
C VAL A 460 -0.75 1.97 16.92
N GLY A 461 -0.73 2.22 18.23
CA GLY A 461 -0.88 1.17 19.25
C GLY A 461 -2.31 0.64 19.38
N ALA A 462 -2.46 -0.54 19.97
CA ALA A 462 -3.74 -1.15 20.32
C ALA A 462 -4.59 -0.32 21.31
N ILE A 463 -3.97 0.51 22.14
CA ILE A 463 -4.71 1.40 23.03
C ILE A 463 -4.19 2.82 22.78
N LEU A 464 -5.10 3.72 22.41
CA LEU A 464 -4.79 5.12 22.17
C LEU A 464 -5.67 5.97 23.06
N GLN A 465 -5.09 6.53 24.11
CA GLN A 465 -5.81 7.39 25.04
C GLN A 465 -5.64 8.86 24.61
N LEU A 466 -6.74 9.59 24.50
CA LEU A 466 -6.77 10.99 24.08
C LEU A 466 -7.66 11.80 25.02
N LYS A 467 -7.31 13.07 25.25
CA LYS A 467 -8.12 14.07 25.95
C LYS A 467 -8.11 15.40 25.23
N VAL A 468 -9.04 16.28 25.58
CA VAL A 468 -8.97 17.69 25.19
C VAL A 468 -7.66 18.27 25.73
N GLY A 469 -6.93 18.98 24.87
CA GLY A 469 -5.58 19.48 25.15
C GLY A 469 -4.45 18.48 24.86
N ALA A 470 -4.76 17.21 24.55
CA ALA A 470 -3.73 16.24 24.23
C ALA A 470 -3.02 16.59 22.92
N GLN A 471 -1.69 16.54 22.94
CA GLN A 471 -0.88 16.74 21.75
C GLN A 471 -0.77 15.44 20.97
N VAL A 472 -1.14 15.52 19.71
CA VAL A 472 -1.18 14.38 18.80
C VAL A 472 -0.40 14.66 17.53
N MET A 473 0.08 13.59 16.92
CA MET A 473 0.77 13.58 15.65
C MET A 473 0.01 12.67 14.70
N LEU A 474 -0.19 13.16 13.50
CA LEU A 474 -0.81 12.40 12.42
C LEU A 474 0.16 11.34 11.90
N THR A 475 -0.28 10.08 11.83
CA THR A 475 0.56 8.96 11.39
C THR A 475 0.35 8.59 9.92
N LYS A 476 -0.61 9.21 9.24
CA LYS A 476 -1.01 8.92 7.85
C LYS A 476 -1.25 10.22 7.09
N ASN A 477 -0.88 10.27 5.81
CA ASN A 477 -1.23 11.40 4.96
C ASN A 477 -2.74 11.37 4.69
N LEU A 478 -3.48 12.40 5.08
CA LEU A 478 -4.90 12.56 4.78
C LEU A 478 -5.10 13.51 3.60
N ASP A 479 -4.60 14.74 3.74
CA ASP A 479 -4.70 15.77 2.70
C ASP A 479 -3.40 16.59 2.62
N VAL A 480 -2.65 16.37 1.54
CA VAL A 480 -1.36 17.03 1.31
C VAL A 480 -1.55 18.53 1.03
N GLN A 481 -2.67 18.95 0.43
CA GLN A 481 -2.91 20.35 0.07
C GLN A 481 -3.20 21.20 1.31
N ARG A 482 -3.92 20.64 2.27
CA ARG A 482 -4.22 21.28 3.57
C ARG A 482 -3.09 21.12 4.60
N GLY A 483 -1.98 20.48 4.24
CA GLY A 483 -0.85 20.24 5.14
C GLY A 483 -1.06 19.09 6.14
N LEU A 484 -2.10 18.27 5.97
CA LEU A 484 -2.40 17.11 6.80
C LEU A 484 -1.60 15.89 6.34
N VAL A 485 -0.31 15.94 6.64
CA VAL A 485 0.67 14.93 6.28
C VAL A 485 1.14 14.15 7.51
N ASN A 486 1.72 12.97 7.30
CA ASN A 486 2.36 12.19 8.35
C ASN A 486 3.46 13.03 9.02
N GLY A 487 3.37 13.16 10.35
CA GLY A 487 4.19 14.09 11.15
C GLY A 487 3.48 15.39 11.51
N ALA A 488 2.32 15.71 10.91
CA ALA A 488 1.56 16.91 11.24
C ALA A 488 1.14 16.88 12.71
N ARG A 489 1.40 17.98 13.41
CA ARG A 489 1.18 18.12 14.85
C ARG A 489 -0.11 18.87 15.10
N GLY A 490 -0.83 18.45 16.11
CA GLY A 490 -2.06 19.11 16.51
C GLY A 490 -2.41 18.88 17.96
N VAL A 491 -3.43 19.61 18.40
CA VAL A 491 -4.01 19.52 19.74
C VAL A 491 -5.46 19.12 19.60
N VAL A 492 -5.89 18.13 20.37
CA VAL A 492 -7.29 17.73 20.46
C VAL A 492 -8.09 18.87 21.11
N VAL A 493 -9.10 19.37 20.43
CA VAL A 493 -9.90 20.53 20.87
C VAL A 493 -11.17 20.07 21.57
N ASP A 494 -11.84 19.06 21.01
CA ASP A 494 -13.14 18.59 21.44
C ASP A 494 -13.37 17.16 20.93
N PHE A 495 -14.35 16.49 21.54
CA PHE A 495 -14.86 15.20 21.09
C PHE A 495 -16.33 15.37 20.72
N LEU A 496 -16.72 14.88 19.53
CA LEU A 496 -18.09 15.05 19.07
C LEU A 496 -19.05 14.09 19.81
N PRO A 497 -20.11 14.60 20.48
CA PRO A 497 -21.12 13.76 21.11
C PRO A 497 -22.00 13.08 20.05
N GLY A 498 -22.24 11.77 20.19
CA GLY A 498 -23.15 10.99 19.32
C GLY A 498 -22.50 10.08 18.27
N ASN A 499 -21.20 10.24 17.97
CA ASN A 499 -20.52 9.50 16.89
C ASN A 499 -19.28 8.73 17.40
N GLN A 500 -19.43 7.91 18.45
CA GLN A 500 -18.33 7.20 19.14
C GLN A 500 -17.25 8.10 19.78
N GLY A 501 -17.51 9.40 19.98
CA GLY A 501 -16.54 10.33 20.57
C GLY A 501 -15.30 10.51 19.71
N LEU A 502 -15.46 10.74 18.40
CA LEU A 502 -14.31 11.04 17.52
C LEU A 502 -13.63 12.36 17.94
N PRO A 503 -12.29 12.40 18.01
CA PRO A 503 -11.57 13.61 18.36
C PRO A 503 -11.53 14.58 17.19
N ARG A 504 -11.74 15.85 17.49
CA ARG A 504 -11.49 16.96 16.58
C ARG A 504 -10.17 17.62 16.97
N VAL A 505 -9.28 17.73 15.99
CA VAL A 505 -7.88 18.12 16.20
C VAL A 505 -7.61 19.40 15.41
N ARG A 506 -7.02 20.38 16.07
CA ARG A 506 -6.45 21.59 15.46
C ARG A 506 -4.98 21.34 15.19
N PHE A 507 -4.59 21.40 13.92
CA PHE A 507 -3.21 21.21 13.48
C PHE A 507 -2.46 22.55 13.40
N LEU A 508 -1.13 22.48 13.44
CA LEU A 508 -0.24 23.64 13.29
C LEU A 508 -0.45 24.38 11.96
N CYS A 509 -0.91 23.69 10.91
CA CYS A 509 -1.29 24.31 9.64
C CYS A 509 -2.59 25.15 9.72
N GLY A 510 -3.19 25.29 10.90
CA GLY A 510 -4.47 25.99 11.12
C GLY A 510 -5.71 25.17 10.76
N ALA A 511 -5.53 24.00 10.12
CA ALA A 511 -6.65 23.12 9.79
C ALA A 511 -7.25 22.49 11.05
N VAL A 512 -8.57 22.51 11.16
CA VAL A 512 -9.31 21.80 12.20
C VAL A 512 -10.12 20.69 11.54
N GLU A 513 -9.80 19.43 11.85
CA GLU A 513 -10.47 18.28 11.25
C GLU A 513 -10.94 17.27 12.30
N VAL A 514 -12.07 16.63 12.01
CA VAL A 514 -12.59 15.51 12.79
C VAL A 514 -11.91 14.23 12.33
N MET A 515 -11.16 13.62 13.24
CA MET A 515 -10.33 12.47 12.93
C MET A 515 -11.19 11.20 12.94
N LYS A 516 -11.27 10.54 11.78
CA LYS A 516 -11.99 9.27 11.62
C LYS A 516 -11.06 8.09 11.83
N ARG A 517 -11.64 6.93 12.16
CA ARG A 517 -10.90 5.67 12.22
C ARG A 517 -10.47 5.27 10.81
N GLU A 518 -9.18 5.02 10.66
CA GLU A 518 -8.56 4.55 9.44
C GLU A 518 -8.23 3.06 9.57
N ARG A 519 -8.25 2.35 8.44
CA ARG A 519 -7.86 0.93 8.38
C ARG A 519 -6.45 0.80 7.84
N TRP A 520 -5.56 0.18 8.61
CA TRP A 520 -4.29 -0.34 8.13
C TRP A 520 -4.44 -1.82 7.81
N VAL A 521 -3.87 -2.24 6.70
CA VAL A 521 -3.83 -3.65 6.29
C VAL A 521 -2.37 -4.05 6.22
N PHE A 522 -2.02 -5.08 7.00
CA PHE A 522 -0.69 -5.63 7.09
C PHE A 522 -0.69 -7.02 6.48
N LYS A 523 0.37 -7.35 5.75
CA LYS A 523 0.57 -8.70 5.22
C LYS A 523 1.45 -9.46 6.20
N ALA A 524 0.84 -10.34 6.99
CA ALA A 524 1.56 -11.20 7.93
C ALA A 524 2.18 -12.40 7.19
N GLY A 525 3.14 -13.06 7.85
CA GLY A 525 3.75 -14.28 7.35
C GLY A 525 2.70 -15.34 7.04
N GLY A 526 2.88 -16.08 5.93
CA GLY A 526 1.94 -17.13 5.51
C GLY A 526 0.76 -16.66 4.65
N GLY A 527 0.70 -15.37 4.28
CA GLY A 527 -0.34 -14.86 3.35
C GLY A 527 -1.62 -14.36 4.03
N LEU A 528 -1.63 -14.31 5.37
CA LEU A 528 -2.73 -13.74 6.15
C LEU A 528 -2.70 -12.20 6.06
N TYR A 529 -3.86 -11.59 5.81
CA TYR A 529 -4.02 -10.13 5.87
C TYR A 529 -4.58 -9.76 7.25
N LEU A 530 -3.75 -9.12 8.07
CA LEU A 530 -4.17 -8.54 9.34
C LEU A 530 -4.67 -7.13 9.09
N SER A 531 -5.70 -6.69 9.81
CA SER A 531 -6.15 -5.30 9.70
C SER A 531 -6.38 -4.67 11.06
N ARG A 532 -5.90 -3.45 11.23
CA ARG A 532 -6.18 -2.64 12.42
C ARG A 532 -7.06 -1.47 12.01
N GLN A 533 -8.14 -1.25 12.74
CA GLN A 533 -8.96 -0.05 12.60
C GLN A 533 -8.75 0.85 13.81
N GLN A 534 -8.16 2.02 13.61
CA GLN A 534 -7.83 2.95 14.69
C GLN A 534 -7.75 4.38 14.17
N LEU A 535 -7.81 5.37 15.05
CA LEU A 535 -7.51 6.76 14.71
C LEU A 535 -6.06 6.88 14.21
N PRO A 536 -5.77 7.64 13.13
CA PRO A 536 -4.42 7.85 12.60
C PRO A 536 -3.64 8.86 13.44
N LEU A 537 -3.75 8.75 14.76
CA LEU A 537 -3.17 9.65 15.74
C LEU A 537 -2.24 8.88 16.66
N LYS A 538 -1.22 9.57 17.15
CA LYS A 538 -0.36 9.12 18.23
C LYS A 538 -0.02 10.29 19.14
N LEU A 539 0.16 10.05 20.43
CA LEU A 539 0.65 11.08 21.35
C LEU A 539 1.99 11.64 20.87
N ALA A 540 2.11 12.97 20.96
CA ALA A 540 3.18 13.73 20.34
C ALA A 540 3.95 14.62 21.32
N TRP A 541 3.86 14.38 22.64
CA TRP A 541 4.73 15.04 23.60
C TRP A 541 6.16 14.54 23.48
N ALA A 542 6.35 13.22 23.39
CA ALA A 542 7.65 12.62 23.15
C ALA A 542 7.60 11.51 22.09
N ILE A 543 8.69 11.38 21.31
CA ILE A 543 8.93 10.27 20.39
C ILE A 543 10.42 9.91 20.42
N SER A 544 10.75 8.64 20.15
CA SER A 544 12.15 8.23 20.08
C SER A 544 12.80 8.68 18.77
N ILE A 545 14.10 8.99 18.80
CA ILE A 545 14.86 9.38 17.61
C ILE A 545 14.74 8.31 16.52
N HIS A 546 14.81 7.02 16.88
CA HIS A 546 14.60 5.88 15.98
C HIS A 546 13.27 5.93 15.23
N LYS A 547 12.16 6.26 15.92
CA LYS A 547 10.83 6.34 15.29
C LYS A 547 10.62 7.62 14.50
N SER A 548 11.44 8.65 14.72
CA SER A 548 11.41 9.91 13.97
C SER A 548 12.12 9.82 12.61
N GLN A 549 12.92 8.78 12.36
CA GLN A 549 13.62 8.60 11.09
C GLN A 549 12.62 8.54 9.92
N GLY A 550 12.99 9.12 8.78
CA GLY A 550 12.06 9.39 7.66
C GLY A 550 11.03 10.53 7.87
N MET A 551 10.74 10.96 9.10
CA MET A 551 9.74 12.01 9.38
C MET A 551 10.31 13.43 9.21
N THR A 552 9.41 14.41 9.02
CA THR A 552 9.73 15.86 9.01
C THR A 552 8.88 16.53 10.09
N LEU A 553 9.52 17.30 10.97
CA LEU A 553 8.89 17.95 12.12
C LEU A 553 9.08 19.46 12.02
N ASP A 554 7.99 20.21 12.20
CA ASP A 554 8.03 21.68 12.14
C ASP A 554 8.59 22.29 13.44
N CYS A 555 8.29 21.70 14.60
CA CYS A 555 8.84 22.12 15.90
C CYS A 555 9.28 20.91 16.72
N VAL A 556 10.54 20.93 17.19
CA VAL A 556 11.18 19.81 17.88
C VAL A 556 12.09 20.29 19.00
N GLU A 557 11.97 19.63 20.15
CA GLU A 557 12.89 19.77 21.28
C GLU A 557 13.75 18.50 21.35
N ILE A 558 15.06 18.65 21.50
CA ILE A 558 15.99 17.53 21.49
C ILE A 558 16.88 17.62 22.72
N SER A 559 16.92 16.56 23.52
CA SER A 559 17.93 16.40 24.57
C SER A 559 19.05 15.50 24.03
N LEU A 560 20.27 16.01 24.01
CA LEU A 560 21.44 15.29 23.50
C LEU A 560 22.31 14.67 24.62
N ALA A 561 21.93 14.83 25.89
CA ALA A 561 22.68 14.35 27.05
C ALA A 561 22.93 12.83 27.07
N ARG A 562 22.02 12.02 26.50
CA ARG A 562 22.06 10.54 26.54
C ARG A 562 22.26 9.91 25.16
N VAL A 563 22.86 10.63 24.22
CA VAL A 563 23.18 10.08 22.89
C VAL A 563 24.34 9.10 23.01
N PHE A 564 24.17 7.91 22.44
CA PHE A 564 25.16 6.83 22.54
C PHE A 564 25.60 6.27 21.17
N GLU A 565 24.80 6.47 20.13
CA GLU A 565 25.12 5.99 18.77
C GLU A 565 25.66 7.09 17.86
N SER A 566 26.58 6.70 16.98
CA SER A 566 27.02 7.55 15.87
C SER A 566 25.85 7.87 14.93
N GLY A 567 25.79 9.09 14.41
CA GLY A 567 24.68 9.55 13.56
C GLY A 567 23.34 9.80 14.26
N GLN A 568 23.15 9.41 15.52
CA GLN A 568 21.90 9.63 16.26
C GLN A 568 21.59 11.12 16.46
N ALA A 569 22.60 11.91 16.82
CA ALA A 569 22.49 13.38 16.90
C ALA A 569 22.11 13.99 15.54
N TYR A 570 22.73 13.52 14.45
CA TYR A 570 22.42 13.96 13.09
C TYR A 570 20.97 13.65 12.71
N VAL A 571 20.48 12.44 13.00
CA VAL A 571 19.09 12.06 12.71
C VAL A 571 18.11 12.97 13.44
N ALA A 572 18.34 13.21 14.73
CA ALA A 572 17.49 14.07 15.55
C ALA A 572 17.43 15.51 15.01
N LEU A 573 18.59 16.15 14.79
CA LEU A 573 18.69 17.52 14.30
C LEU A 573 18.08 17.67 12.89
N SER A 574 18.30 16.68 12.02
CA SER A 574 17.80 16.71 10.63
C SER A 574 16.29 16.53 10.49
N ARG A 575 15.57 16.25 11.59
CA ARG A 575 14.09 16.20 11.59
C ARG A 575 13.46 17.58 11.51
N ALA A 576 14.13 18.58 12.08
CA ALA A 576 13.67 19.96 12.07
C ALA A 576 13.67 20.54 10.65
N ARG A 577 12.64 21.33 10.35
CA ARG A 577 12.50 22.01 9.07
C ARG A 577 13.20 23.37 9.03
N SER A 578 13.25 24.06 10.15
CA SER A 578 13.93 25.35 10.34
C SER A 578 14.71 25.36 11.65
N LEU A 579 15.72 26.23 11.74
CA LEU A 579 16.50 26.42 12.96
C LEU A 579 15.66 27.07 14.09
N GLU A 580 14.71 27.94 13.75
CA GLU A 580 13.79 28.56 14.71
C GLU A 580 12.88 27.54 15.42
N GLY A 581 12.48 26.49 14.71
CA GLY A 581 11.63 25.42 15.25
C GLY A 581 12.42 24.34 15.99
N LEU A 582 13.74 24.50 16.11
CA LEU A 582 14.63 23.57 16.77
C LEU A 582 15.06 24.14 18.13
N ARG A 583 14.92 23.33 19.18
CA ARG A 583 15.51 23.60 20.50
C ARG A 583 16.39 22.43 20.89
N VAL A 584 17.66 22.71 21.16
CA VAL A 584 18.64 21.73 21.60
C VAL A 584 19.00 21.98 23.05
N MET A 585 18.87 20.95 23.88
CA MET A 585 19.26 20.94 25.29
C MET A 585 20.50 20.06 25.47
N ASP A 586 21.39 20.49 26.37
CA ASP A 586 22.56 19.73 26.81
C ASP A 586 23.47 19.28 25.66
N PHE A 587 23.82 20.20 24.76
CA PHE A 587 24.71 19.90 23.63
C PHE A 587 26.16 19.78 24.08
N ASP A 588 26.77 18.61 23.84
CA ASP A 588 28.23 18.41 23.90
C ASP A 588 28.74 18.10 22.49
N PRO A 589 29.73 18.83 21.95
CA PRO A 589 30.32 18.54 20.64
C PRO A 589 30.79 17.09 20.46
N ARG A 590 31.18 16.40 21.53
CA ARG A 590 31.66 15.01 21.51
C ARG A 590 30.60 13.99 21.12
N VAL A 591 29.31 14.33 21.22
CA VAL A 591 28.20 13.44 20.83
C VAL A 591 28.00 13.37 19.31
N VAL A 592 28.59 14.32 18.56
CA VAL A 592 28.48 14.36 17.11
C VAL A 592 29.61 13.53 16.51
N GLN A 593 29.34 12.26 16.31
CA GLN A 593 30.29 11.31 15.73
C GLN A 593 29.72 10.69 14.46
N ALA A 594 30.59 10.49 13.48
CA ALA A 594 30.31 9.74 12.27
C ALA A 594 31.25 8.53 12.19
N ASP A 595 30.71 7.40 11.78
CA ASP A 595 31.50 6.18 11.64
C ASP A 595 32.52 6.30 10.50
N LEU A 596 33.77 5.91 10.77
CA LEU A 596 34.89 6.05 9.83
C LEU A 596 34.71 5.17 8.59
N ASP A 597 34.21 3.94 8.74
CA ASP A 597 34.00 3.02 7.61
C ASP A 597 32.95 3.57 6.66
N VAL A 598 31.91 4.22 7.21
CA VAL A 598 30.88 4.90 6.44
C VAL A 598 31.46 6.10 5.69
N LEU A 599 32.28 6.93 6.34
CA LEU A 599 32.94 8.06 5.70
C LEU A 599 33.85 7.61 4.54
N LEU A 600 34.62 6.53 4.74
CA LEU A 600 35.46 5.93 3.70
C LEU A 600 34.62 5.38 2.54
N PHE A 601 33.48 4.74 2.83
CA PHE A 601 32.54 4.26 1.82
C PHE A 601 32.03 5.42 0.94
N TYR A 602 31.54 6.51 1.54
CA TYR A 602 31.08 7.68 0.77
C TYR A 602 32.21 8.38 0.01
N LYS A 603 33.44 8.44 0.56
CA LYS A 603 34.61 8.98 -0.15
C LYS A 603 34.93 8.15 -1.39
N LYS A 604 34.88 6.82 -1.28
CA LYS A 604 35.08 5.91 -2.42
C LYS A 604 33.98 6.09 -3.48
N LEU A 605 32.72 6.17 -3.05
CA LEU A 605 31.56 6.41 -3.92
C LEU A 605 31.74 7.67 -4.79
N ARG A 606 32.18 8.76 -4.17
CA ARG A 606 32.43 10.04 -4.87
C ARG A 606 33.61 9.94 -5.83
N LYS A 607 34.69 9.25 -5.45
CA LYS A 607 35.84 9.02 -6.32
C LYS A 607 35.47 8.19 -7.55
N GLU A 608 34.70 7.11 -7.38
CA GLU A 608 34.21 6.28 -8.49
C GLU A 608 33.31 7.07 -9.44
N ARG A 609 32.45 7.96 -8.91
CA ARG A 609 31.64 8.87 -9.73
C ARG A 609 32.49 9.81 -10.57
N LEU A 610 33.52 10.43 -9.99
CA LEU A 610 34.45 11.32 -10.68
C LEU A 610 35.23 10.57 -11.78
N LEU A 611 35.67 9.34 -11.49
CA LEU A 611 36.34 8.48 -12.46
C LEU A 611 35.42 8.09 -13.62
N MET A 612 34.16 7.74 -13.36
CA MET A 612 33.20 7.47 -14.44
C MET A 612 32.86 8.71 -15.27
N GLN A 613 32.75 9.89 -14.66
CA GLN A 613 32.50 11.13 -15.38
C GLN A 613 33.68 11.51 -16.29
N SER A 614 34.92 11.40 -15.79
CA SER A 614 36.13 11.62 -16.61
C SER A 614 36.27 10.59 -17.74
N SER A 615 35.96 9.31 -17.49
CA SER A 615 35.96 8.26 -18.52
C SER A 615 34.95 8.53 -19.64
N ILE A 616 33.82 9.18 -19.33
CA ILE A 616 32.79 9.56 -20.30
C ILE A 616 33.23 10.80 -21.09
N ASP A 617 33.84 11.79 -20.44
CA ASP A 617 34.35 12.98 -21.12
C ASP A 617 35.53 12.66 -22.06
N ASP A 618 36.39 11.69 -21.71
CA ASP A 618 37.46 11.19 -22.59
C ASP A 618 36.93 10.41 -23.82
N PHE A 619 35.72 9.83 -23.74
CA PHE A 619 35.07 9.13 -24.83
C PHE A 619 34.28 10.08 -25.75
N VAL A 620 33.63 11.08 -25.17
CA VAL A 620 32.91 12.14 -25.90
C VAL A 620 33.87 13.10 -26.61
N GLY A 621 35.06 13.34 -26.04
CA GLY A 621 36.12 14.14 -26.67
C GLY A 621 36.73 13.51 -27.93
N LYS A 622 36.63 12.18 -28.09
CA LYS A 622 37.13 11.47 -29.29
C LYS A 622 36.06 11.34 -30.38
N SER A 623 34.78 11.22 -30.05
CA SER A 623 33.71 11.11 -31.06
C SER A 623 33.35 12.43 -31.75
N ASN A 624 33.74 13.58 -31.18
CA ASN A 624 33.45 14.89 -31.77
C ASN A 624 34.50 15.38 -32.79
N LYS A 625 35.60 14.64 -33.02
CA LYS A 625 36.56 14.98 -34.09
C LYS A 625 36.29 14.27 -35.42
N GLU A 626 35.50 13.20 -35.43
CA GLU A 626 35.19 12.45 -36.67
C GLU A 626 33.92 12.95 -37.38
N ASN A 627 33.08 13.75 -36.71
CA ASN A 627 31.83 14.29 -37.29
C ASN A 627 31.95 15.72 -37.86
N GLU A 628 33.14 16.29 -37.93
CA GLU A 628 33.38 17.61 -38.55
C GLU A 628 34.00 17.54 -39.96
N ALA A 629 34.10 16.35 -40.57
CA ALA A 629 34.76 16.21 -41.86
C ALA A 629 34.03 15.31 -42.87
N TRP A 630 32.70 15.33 -42.98
CA TRP A 630 31.96 14.83 -44.16
C TRP A 630 30.70 15.66 -44.41
#